data_AF-A0A939VBJ3-F1
#
_entry.id   AF-A0A939VBJ3-F1
#
_cell.length_a   1.000
_cell.length_b   1.000
_cell.length_c   1.000
_cell.angle_alpha   90.00
_cell.angle_beta   90.00
_cell.angle_gamma   90.00
#
_symmetry.space_group_name_H-M   'P 1'
#
loop_
_entity.id
_entity.type
_entity.pdbx_description
1 polymer ?
#
loop_
_entity_poly.entity_id
_entity_poly.type
_entity_poly.pdbx_seq_one_letter_code
_entity_poly.pdbx_strand_id
1 'polypeptide(L)'
;MKYDVIIIGGDQRDAEFGLQYLKAGKTVCLIAEGGIIGSPQARAAYAKAGGIILMADKVEKVDVNPDGTVDSLRTANLGATPLKADLYILASGRFVAGGLKSDMTHVWEPIFGADVQFAEDPESWCKEDFFAPQPFESFGVKTDNDGHVLKEGKPIANLIAMGSIIAKQ
;
A
#
# COMPACT_ATOMS: atom_id res chain seq x y z
N MET A 1 16.77 -3.53 -8.52
CA MET A 1 16.69 -2.09 -8.87
C MET A 1 16.56 -1.28 -7.59
N LYS A 2 17.09 -0.05 -7.54
CA LYS A 2 16.97 0.83 -6.36
C LYS A 2 16.26 2.13 -6.74
N TYR A 3 15.34 2.57 -5.90
CA TYR A 3 14.62 3.84 -5.98
C TYR A 3 14.79 4.62 -4.68
N ASP A 4 14.47 5.90 -4.67
CA ASP A 4 14.32 6.64 -3.41
C ASP A 4 12.99 6.23 -2.75
N VAL A 5 11.92 6.11 -3.55
CA VAL A 5 10.56 5.78 -3.08
C VAL A 5 9.93 4.68 -3.91
N ILE A 6 9.32 3.70 -3.26
CA ILE A 6 8.36 2.77 -3.88
C ILE A 6 6.97 3.00 -3.30
N ILE A 7 5.99 3.20 -4.18
CA ILE A 7 4.58 3.34 -3.82
C ILE A 7 3.84 2.07 -4.23
N ILE A 8 3.15 1.43 -3.29
CA ILE A 8 2.36 0.23 -3.51
C ILE A 8 0.89 0.64 -3.48
N GLY A 9 0.36 0.92 -4.66
CA GLY A 9 -0.89 1.64 -4.87
C GLY A 9 -0.95 2.08 -6.33
N GLY A 10 -2.14 2.40 -6.82
CA GLY A 10 -2.36 2.65 -8.23
C GLY A 10 -3.45 3.66 -8.54
N ASP A 11 -3.98 4.37 -7.54
CA ASP A 11 -4.99 5.39 -7.76
C ASP A 11 -4.36 6.71 -8.24
N GLN A 12 -5.21 7.68 -8.62
CA GLN A 12 -4.73 8.98 -9.10
C GLN A 12 -3.92 9.74 -8.04
N ARG A 13 -4.28 9.65 -6.75
CA ARG A 13 -3.61 10.36 -5.66
C ARG A 13 -2.23 9.75 -5.41
N ASP A 14 -2.09 8.44 -5.53
CA ASP A 14 -0.80 7.74 -5.43
C ASP A 14 0.17 8.27 -6.50
N ALA A 15 -0.30 8.41 -7.74
CA ALA A 15 0.49 8.97 -8.83
C ALA A 15 0.80 10.46 -8.64
N GLU A 16 -0.15 11.27 -8.16
CA GLU A 16 0.09 12.68 -7.84
C GLU A 16 1.12 12.85 -6.71
N PHE A 17 1.08 12.00 -5.69
CA PHE A 17 2.06 11.96 -4.63
C PHE A 17 3.45 11.61 -5.16
N GLY A 18 3.56 10.54 -5.97
CA GLY A 18 4.82 10.17 -6.63
C GLY A 18 5.39 11.28 -7.52
N LEU A 19 4.53 12.04 -8.22
CA LEU A 19 4.94 13.21 -9.02
C LEU A 19 5.61 14.30 -8.19
N GLN A 20 5.24 14.48 -6.92
CA GLN A 20 5.90 15.48 -6.05
C GLN A 20 7.35 15.09 -5.78
N TYR A 21 7.61 13.80 -5.51
CA TYR A 21 8.96 13.28 -5.33
C TYR A 21 9.79 13.36 -6.61
N LEU A 22 9.20 13.00 -7.75
CA LEU A 22 9.86 13.11 -9.06
C LEU A 22 10.27 14.57 -9.36
N LYS A 23 9.40 15.55 -9.07
CA LYS A 23 9.71 16.99 -9.21
C LYS A 23 10.83 17.44 -8.26
N ALA A 24 10.99 16.78 -7.11
CA ALA A 24 12.09 17.01 -6.19
C ALA A 24 13.39 16.29 -6.60
N GLY A 25 13.43 15.66 -7.78
CA GLY A 25 14.61 14.96 -8.31
C GLY A 25 14.82 13.56 -7.74
N LYS A 26 13.80 12.99 -7.07
CA LYS A 26 13.83 11.64 -6.51
C LYS A 26 13.41 10.60 -7.55
N THR A 27 13.94 9.39 -7.42
CA THR A 27 13.53 8.25 -8.24
C THR A 27 12.35 7.54 -7.59
N VAL A 28 11.26 7.34 -8.34
CA VAL A 28 10.02 6.75 -7.82
C VAL A 28 9.54 5.62 -8.70
N CYS A 29 9.19 4.49 -8.08
CA CYS A 29 8.50 3.38 -8.71
C CYS A 29 7.12 3.20 -8.08
N LEU A 30 6.09 3.11 -8.91
CA LEU A 30 4.72 2.85 -8.49
C LEU A 30 4.31 1.45 -8.95
N ILE A 31 3.78 0.64 -8.04
CA ILE A 31 3.38 -0.75 -8.25
C ILE A 31 1.87 -0.85 -8.11
N ALA A 32 1.18 -1.19 -9.20
CA ALA A 32 -0.28 -1.21 -9.24
C ALA A 32 -0.80 -2.60 -9.64
N GLU A 33 -1.42 -3.31 -8.69
CA GLU A 33 -2.03 -4.64 -8.90
C GLU A 33 -3.32 -4.53 -9.73
N GLY A 34 -4.11 -3.47 -9.48
CA GLY A 34 -5.30 -3.11 -10.24
C GLY A 34 -5.66 -1.64 -10.03
N GLY A 35 -6.60 -1.11 -10.83
CA GLY A 35 -7.02 0.28 -10.72
C GLY A 35 -6.21 1.28 -11.54
N ILE A 36 -6.81 2.45 -11.72
CA ILE A 36 -6.53 3.42 -12.77
C ILE A 36 -5.35 4.30 -12.36
N ILE A 37 -4.16 4.09 -12.94
CA ILE A 37 -3.19 5.19 -13.05
C ILE A 37 -3.74 6.15 -14.08
N GLY A 38 -4.69 6.96 -13.65
CA GLY A 38 -5.43 7.94 -14.43
C GLY A 38 -5.74 7.59 -15.89
N SER A 39 -6.03 8.64 -16.63
CA SER A 39 -6.08 8.57 -18.08
C SER A 39 -4.69 8.27 -18.67
N PRO A 40 -4.57 7.87 -19.95
CA PRO A 40 -3.28 7.74 -20.63
C PRO A 40 -2.37 8.97 -20.46
N GLN A 41 -2.94 10.16 -20.32
CA GLN A 41 -2.23 11.40 -20.08
C GLN A 41 -1.54 11.43 -18.71
N ALA A 42 -2.17 10.92 -17.65
CA ALA A 42 -1.56 10.84 -16.32
C ALA A 42 -0.33 9.93 -16.32
N ARG A 43 -0.43 8.77 -16.99
CA ARG A 43 0.71 7.83 -17.15
C ARG A 43 1.84 8.47 -17.94
N ALA A 44 1.51 9.14 -19.04
CA ALA A 44 2.49 9.85 -19.85
C ALA A 44 3.18 10.97 -19.06
N ALA A 45 2.44 11.71 -18.23
CA ALA A 45 3.01 12.73 -17.36
C ALA A 45 3.96 12.13 -16.31
N TYR A 46 3.57 11.02 -15.69
CA TYR A 46 4.41 10.31 -14.71
C TYR A 46 5.70 9.79 -15.34
N ALA A 47 5.61 9.15 -16.50
CA ALA A 47 6.77 8.67 -17.25
C ALA A 47 7.67 9.83 -17.73
N LYS A 48 7.08 10.93 -18.19
CA LYS A 48 7.83 12.14 -18.61
C LYS A 48 8.60 12.77 -17.44
N ALA A 49 8.09 12.64 -16.22
CA ALA A 49 8.77 13.07 -15.01
C ALA A 49 9.87 12.08 -14.55
N GLY A 50 10.11 10.99 -15.28
CA GLY A 50 11.12 9.96 -14.95
C GLY A 50 10.61 8.86 -14.02
N GLY A 51 9.32 8.84 -13.71
CA GLY A 51 8.71 7.84 -12.85
C GLY A 51 8.53 6.50 -13.55
N ILE A 52 8.73 5.41 -12.81
CA ILE A 52 8.46 4.05 -13.26
C ILE A 52 7.11 3.60 -12.74
N ILE A 53 6.35 2.93 -13.60
CA ILE A 53 5.08 2.32 -13.26
C ILE A 53 5.14 0.84 -13.63
N LEU A 54 4.90 -0.02 -12.65
CA LEU A 54 4.66 -1.45 -12.85
C LEU A 54 3.15 -1.67 -12.83
N MET A 55 2.54 -1.70 -14.03
CA MET A 55 1.10 -1.91 -14.20
C MET A 55 0.75 -3.40 -14.12
N ALA A 56 -0.43 -3.70 -13.58
CA ALA A 56 -0.95 -5.06 -13.42
C ALA A 56 0.08 -5.98 -12.74
N ASP A 57 0.80 -5.43 -11.77
CA ASP A 57 1.85 -6.10 -11.03
C ASP A 57 1.61 -5.94 -9.53
N LYS A 58 1.95 -6.96 -8.76
CA LYS A 58 1.68 -7.01 -7.32
C LYS A 58 2.92 -7.42 -6.56
N VAL A 59 3.04 -6.91 -5.35
CA VAL A 59 4.10 -7.35 -4.44
C VAL A 59 3.74 -8.75 -3.94
N GLU A 60 4.66 -9.70 -4.09
CA GLU A 60 4.47 -11.09 -3.65
C GLU A 60 5.32 -11.45 -2.44
N LYS A 61 6.45 -10.76 -2.27
CA LYS A 61 7.37 -11.03 -1.18
C LYS A 61 8.08 -9.76 -0.74
N VAL A 62 8.25 -9.65 0.57
CA VAL A 62 9.03 -8.61 1.23
C VAL A 62 10.15 -9.28 2.02
N ASP A 63 11.37 -8.81 1.83
CA ASP A 63 12.53 -9.16 2.65
C ASP A 63 12.77 -8.02 3.65
N VAL A 64 12.91 -8.37 4.93
CA VAL A 64 12.99 -7.44 6.06
C VAL A 64 14.34 -7.60 6.77
N ASN A 65 14.95 -6.49 7.17
CA ASN A 65 16.19 -6.47 7.94
C ASN A 65 15.97 -6.91 9.40
N PRO A 66 17.03 -7.28 10.13
CA PRO A 66 16.93 -7.63 11.55
C PRO A 66 16.36 -6.52 12.45
N ASP A 67 16.47 -5.26 12.03
CA ASP A 67 15.92 -4.09 12.74
C ASP A 67 14.44 -3.82 12.41
N GLY A 68 13.82 -4.63 11.54
CA GLY A 68 12.42 -4.51 11.13
C GLY A 68 12.19 -3.64 9.90
N THR A 69 13.21 -2.95 9.36
CA THR A 69 13.06 -2.15 8.14
C THR A 69 12.94 -3.02 6.89
N VAL A 70 12.22 -2.53 5.88
CA VAL A 70 12.11 -3.21 4.58
C VAL A 70 13.45 -3.10 3.84
N ASP A 71 14.06 -4.23 3.47
CA ASP A 71 15.27 -4.25 2.62
C ASP A 71 14.90 -4.21 1.14
N SER A 72 13.97 -5.08 0.74
CA SER A 72 13.54 -5.20 -0.65
C SER A 72 12.18 -5.87 -0.77
N LEU A 73 11.58 -5.71 -1.95
CA LEU A 73 10.39 -6.44 -2.33
C LEU A 73 10.55 -7.09 -3.70
N ARG A 74 9.73 -8.09 -3.98
CA ARG A 74 9.64 -8.76 -5.28
C ARG A 74 8.22 -8.71 -5.76
N THR A 75 8.06 -8.56 -7.07
CA THR A 75 6.76 -8.50 -7.71
C THR A 75 6.53 -9.72 -8.59
N ALA A 76 5.26 -10.03 -8.83
CA ALA A 76 4.85 -11.19 -9.63
C ALA A 76 5.48 -11.15 -11.04
N ASN A 77 5.51 -9.97 -11.66
CA ASN A 77 5.93 -9.85 -13.07
C ASN A 77 7.45 -9.68 -13.24
N LEU A 78 8.20 -9.36 -12.18
CA LEU A 78 9.66 -9.19 -12.22
C LEU A 78 10.44 -10.39 -11.67
N GLY A 79 9.73 -11.44 -11.23
CA GLY A 79 10.30 -12.69 -10.75
C GLY A 79 11.27 -12.48 -9.58
N ALA A 80 12.49 -12.98 -9.72
CA ALA A 80 13.50 -12.92 -8.65
C ALA A 80 14.16 -11.54 -8.49
N THR A 81 13.82 -10.54 -9.31
CA THR A 81 14.48 -9.22 -9.29
C THR A 81 14.03 -8.41 -8.07
N PRO A 82 14.92 -8.11 -7.10
CA PRO A 82 14.54 -7.31 -5.94
C PRO A 82 14.41 -5.83 -6.30
N LEU A 83 13.37 -5.18 -5.77
CA LEU A 83 13.18 -3.73 -5.78
C LEU A 83 13.48 -3.18 -4.39
N LYS A 84 14.43 -2.25 -4.32
CA LYS A 84 14.86 -1.58 -3.09
C LYS A 84 14.41 -0.13 -3.09
N ALA A 85 14.03 0.40 -1.93
CA ALA A 85 13.80 1.81 -1.73
C ALA A 85 14.27 2.27 -0.36
N ASP A 86 14.58 3.56 -0.25
CA ASP A 86 14.84 4.19 1.05
C ASP A 86 13.52 4.42 1.82
N LEU A 87 12.41 4.60 1.09
CA LEU A 87 11.06 4.74 1.64
C LEU A 87 10.04 3.90 0.85
N TYR A 88 9.17 3.20 1.58
CA TYR A 88 8.03 2.47 1.04
C TYR A 88 6.72 3.12 1.48
N ILE A 89 5.80 3.26 0.54
CA ILE A 89 4.44 3.78 0.80
C ILE A 89 3.45 2.65 0.56
N LEU A 90 2.71 2.26 1.61
CA LEU A 90 1.58 1.35 1.52
C LEU A 90 0.31 2.17 1.23
N ALA A 91 -0.22 2.05 0.02
CA ALA A 91 -1.42 2.71 -0.46
C ALA A 91 -2.32 1.76 -1.27
N SER A 92 -2.27 0.47 -0.95
CA SER A 92 -2.96 -0.62 -1.68
C SER A 92 -4.48 -0.61 -1.50
N GLY A 93 -5.03 0.38 -0.78
CA GLY A 93 -6.44 0.48 -0.44
C GLY A 93 -6.92 -0.67 0.45
N ARG A 94 -8.24 -0.83 0.60
CA ARG A 94 -8.83 -1.89 1.43
C ARG A 94 -9.25 -3.10 0.58
N PHE A 95 -10.35 -3.75 0.95
CA PHE A 95 -10.87 -4.98 0.35
C PHE A 95 -11.02 -4.94 -1.18
N VAL A 96 -11.69 -3.92 -1.73
CA VAL A 96 -11.96 -3.84 -3.19
C VAL A 96 -10.67 -3.70 -4.01
N ALA A 97 -9.68 -2.99 -3.48
CA ALA A 97 -8.39 -2.79 -4.14
C ALA A 97 -7.39 -3.93 -3.87
N GLY A 98 -7.72 -4.85 -2.96
CA GLY A 98 -6.89 -6.01 -2.60
C GLY A 98 -5.85 -5.76 -1.50
N GLY A 99 -5.76 -4.53 -0.97
CA GLY A 99 -4.82 -4.19 0.09
C GLY A 99 -5.20 -4.71 1.49
N LEU A 100 -6.47 -5.07 1.70
CA LEU A 100 -6.90 -5.89 2.84
C LEU A 100 -7.57 -7.15 2.32
N LYS A 101 -7.35 -8.26 3.01
CA LYS A 101 -8.03 -9.53 2.79
C LYS A 101 -8.74 -9.95 4.06
N SER A 102 -9.79 -10.74 3.91
CA SER A 102 -10.50 -11.32 5.03
C SER A 102 -10.97 -12.74 4.72
N ASP A 103 -11.09 -13.53 5.78
CA ASP A 103 -11.89 -14.74 5.81
C ASP A 103 -13.09 -14.53 6.75
N MET A 104 -13.73 -15.62 7.19
CA MET A 104 -14.90 -15.54 8.07
C MET A 104 -14.59 -15.05 9.50
N THR A 105 -13.31 -14.96 9.87
CA THR A 105 -12.86 -14.75 11.25
C THR A 105 -11.75 -13.71 11.38
N HIS A 106 -11.04 -13.40 10.29
CA HIS A 106 -9.85 -12.57 10.35
C HIS A 106 -9.76 -11.59 9.18
N VAL A 107 -9.18 -10.41 9.44
CA VAL A 107 -8.80 -9.42 8.44
C VAL A 107 -7.29 -9.19 8.53
N TRP A 108 -6.60 -9.20 7.40
CA TRP A 108 -5.15 -8.99 7.35
C TRP A 108 -4.69 -8.16 6.15
N GLU A 109 -3.52 -7.55 6.30
CA GLU A 109 -2.78 -6.89 5.23
C GLU A 109 -1.78 -7.91 4.62
N PRO A 110 -1.86 -8.23 3.32
CA PRO A 110 -1.17 -9.39 2.74
C PRO A 110 0.29 -9.16 2.35
N ILE A 111 0.79 -7.93 2.27
CA ILE A 111 2.13 -7.62 1.73
C ILE A 111 3.18 -7.62 2.84
N PHE A 112 2.92 -6.88 3.91
CA PHE A 112 3.83 -6.69 5.04
C PHE A 112 3.40 -7.49 6.28
N GLY A 113 2.14 -7.91 6.33
CA GLY A 113 1.56 -8.51 7.53
C GLY A 113 1.41 -7.47 8.62
N ALA A 114 0.96 -6.27 8.25
CA ALA A 114 0.75 -5.16 9.16
C ALA A 114 -0.35 -5.45 10.18
N ASP A 115 -0.27 -4.80 11.34
CA ASP A 115 -1.32 -4.85 12.34
C ASP A 115 -2.58 -4.17 11.81
N VAL A 116 -3.69 -4.91 11.75
CA VAL A 116 -4.97 -4.40 11.27
C VAL A 116 -5.89 -4.12 12.45
N GLN A 117 -6.56 -2.97 12.43
CA GLN A 117 -7.70 -2.67 13.28
C GLN A 117 -8.97 -3.14 12.57
N PHE A 118 -9.68 -4.08 13.20
CA PHE A 118 -10.98 -4.57 12.78
C PHE A 118 -11.78 -4.98 14.02
N ALA A 119 -13.10 -5.14 13.88
CA ALA A 119 -13.95 -5.56 14.99
C ALA A 119 -13.72 -7.05 15.30
N GLU A 120 -13.64 -7.43 16.58
CA GLU A 120 -13.34 -8.82 16.96
C GLU A 120 -14.46 -9.80 16.60
N ASP A 121 -15.72 -9.34 16.63
CA ASP A 121 -16.89 -10.14 16.28
C ASP A 121 -17.19 -10.04 14.78
N PRO A 122 -17.03 -11.13 13.98
CA PRO A 122 -17.30 -11.11 12.55
C PRO A 122 -18.76 -10.82 12.19
N GLU A 123 -19.72 -11.15 13.06
CA GLU A 123 -21.14 -10.85 12.81
C GLU A 123 -21.39 -9.34 12.79
N SER A 124 -20.54 -8.57 13.47
CA SER A 124 -20.63 -7.10 13.53
C SER A 124 -19.98 -6.38 12.33
N TRP A 125 -19.34 -7.09 11.40
CA TRP A 125 -18.59 -6.45 10.30
C TRP A 125 -19.48 -5.79 9.26
N CYS A 126 -20.70 -6.30 9.11
CA CYS A 126 -21.71 -5.83 8.16
C CYS A 126 -23.03 -5.57 8.88
N LYS A 127 -23.79 -4.59 8.40
CA LYS A 127 -25.16 -4.34 8.82
C LYS A 127 -26.12 -4.94 7.79
N GLU A 128 -27.29 -5.37 8.27
CA GLU A 128 -28.36 -5.86 7.40
C GLU A 128 -28.86 -4.78 6.44
N ASP A 129 -28.92 -3.52 6.90
CA ASP A 129 -29.23 -2.39 6.02
C ASP A 129 -28.05 -2.12 5.08
N PHE A 130 -28.25 -2.48 3.81
CA PHE A 130 -27.28 -2.31 2.74
C PHE A 130 -26.85 -0.85 2.54
N PHE A 131 -27.70 0.14 2.82
CA PHE A 131 -27.39 1.55 2.63
C PHE A 131 -26.76 2.21 3.86
N ALA A 132 -26.73 1.51 5.01
CA ALA A 132 -26.08 2.02 6.19
C ALA A 132 -24.55 1.99 6.03
N PRO A 133 -23.80 2.92 6.67
CA PRO A 133 -22.35 2.82 6.76
C PRO A 133 -21.95 1.48 7.39
N GLN A 134 -21.14 0.73 6.64
CA GLN A 134 -20.74 -0.62 7.02
C GLN A 134 -19.52 -0.57 7.95
N PRO A 135 -19.51 -1.29 9.08
CA PRO A 135 -18.38 -1.29 10.02
C PRO A 135 -17.04 -1.63 9.39
N PHE A 136 -17.00 -2.56 8.43
CA PHE A 136 -15.78 -2.92 7.71
C PHE A 136 -15.11 -1.74 6.98
N GLU A 137 -15.85 -0.67 6.67
CA GLU A 137 -15.29 0.54 6.04
C GLU A 137 -14.37 1.34 6.98
N SER A 138 -14.38 1.05 8.29
CA SER A 138 -13.45 1.62 9.27
C SER A 138 -12.16 0.81 9.40
N PHE A 139 -12.16 -0.44 8.95
CA PHE A 139 -11.03 -1.34 9.15
C PHE A 139 -9.82 -0.89 8.34
N GLY A 140 -8.62 -1.16 8.86
CA GLY A 140 -7.41 -0.73 8.20
C GLY A 140 -6.16 -0.98 9.00
N VAL A 141 -5.03 -0.67 8.40
CA VAL A 141 -3.71 -0.79 9.01
C VAL A 141 -3.57 0.25 10.13
N LYS A 142 -3.01 -0.20 11.25
CA LYS A 142 -2.63 0.65 12.37
C LYS A 142 -1.32 1.36 12.05
N THR A 143 -1.23 2.62 12.43
CA THR A 143 -0.02 3.43 12.30
C THR A 143 0.34 4.07 13.62
N ASP A 144 1.60 4.49 13.76
CA ASP A 144 1.97 5.48 14.78
C ASP A 144 1.49 6.91 14.39
N ASN A 145 1.90 7.90 15.18
CA ASN A 145 1.54 9.31 14.96
C ASN A 145 2.22 9.92 13.71
N ASP A 146 3.31 9.33 13.24
CA ASP A 146 4.05 9.78 12.06
C ASP A 146 3.60 9.05 10.78
N GLY A 147 2.66 8.10 10.92
CA GLY A 147 2.11 7.33 9.82
C GLY A 147 2.89 6.06 9.49
N HIS A 148 3.87 5.66 10.31
CA HIS A 148 4.58 4.40 10.11
C HIS A 148 3.64 3.23 10.38
N VAL A 149 3.67 2.25 9.47
CA VAL A 149 2.91 1.01 9.61
C VAL A 149 3.39 0.23 10.82
N LEU A 150 2.45 -0.20 11.66
CA LEU A 150 2.76 -1.07 12.78
C LEU A 150 2.75 -2.55 12.37
N LYS A 151 3.70 -3.30 12.92
CA LYS A 151 3.73 -4.76 12.88
C LYS A 151 4.15 -5.28 14.24
N GLU A 152 3.33 -6.13 14.84
CA GLU A 152 3.53 -6.64 16.20
C GLU A 152 3.71 -5.50 17.22
N GLY A 153 2.95 -4.41 17.04
CA GLY A 153 2.99 -3.21 17.87
C GLY A 153 4.20 -2.31 17.66
N LYS A 154 5.08 -2.58 16.68
CA LYS A 154 6.28 -1.79 16.41
C LYS A 154 6.20 -1.09 15.05
N PRO A 155 6.60 0.19 14.95
CA PRO A 155 6.64 0.88 13.67
C PRO A 155 7.77 0.36 12.79
N ILE A 156 7.48 0.17 11.50
CA ILE A 156 8.47 -0.10 10.47
C ILE A 156 8.97 1.26 9.94
N ALA A 157 10.20 1.64 10.30
CA ALA A 157 10.69 3.01 10.13
C ALA A 157 10.72 3.52 8.68
N ASN A 158 10.84 2.64 7.69
CA ASN A 158 10.84 3.02 6.28
C ASN A 158 9.55 2.62 5.53
N LEU A 159 8.44 2.41 6.24
CA LEU A 159 7.14 2.07 5.66
C LEU A 159 6.03 2.98 6.20
N ILE A 160 5.48 3.83 5.34
CA ILE A 160 4.41 4.76 5.66
C ILE A 160 3.10 4.28 5.02
N ALA A 161 1.99 4.34 5.75
CA ALA A 161 0.66 4.11 5.17
C ALA A 161 0.06 5.41 4.63
N MET A 162 -0.69 5.32 3.53
CA MET A 162 -1.41 6.45 2.96
C MET A 162 -2.79 6.05 2.44
N GLY A 163 -3.73 6.99 2.55
CA GLY A 163 -5.01 6.89 1.88
C GLY A 163 -5.95 5.94 2.62
N SER A 164 -6.74 5.17 1.86
CA SER A 164 -7.81 4.37 2.45
C SER A 164 -7.31 3.14 3.21
N ILE A 165 -6.06 2.69 3.06
CA ILE A 165 -5.56 1.54 3.83
C ILE A 165 -5.54 1.79 5.34
N ILE A 166 -5.44 3.05 5.77
CA ILE A 166 -5.34 3.44 7.18
C ILE A 166 -6.68 3.18 7.88
N ALA A 167 -6.64 2.63 9.09
CA ALA A 167 -7.83 2.48 9.93
C ALA A 167 -8.48 3.85 10.22
N LYS A 168 -9.81 3.91 10.15
CA LYS A 168 -10.54 5.10 10.63
C LYS A 168 -10.78 4.95 12.13
N GLN A 169 -10.54 6.03 12.88
CA GLN A 169 -10.99 6.17 14.26
C GLN A 169 -12.49 6.46 14.31
#